data_AF-A0A8H5IUE9-F1
#
_entry.id   AF-A0A8H5IUE9-F1
#
_cell.length_a   1.000
_cell.length_b   1.000
_cell.length_c   1.000
_cell.angle_alpha   90.00
_cell.angle_beta   90.00
_cell.angle_gamma   90.00
#
_symmetry.space_group_name_H-M   'P 1'
#
loop_
_entity.id
_entity.type
_entity.pdbx_description
1 polymer ?
#
loop_
_entity_poly.entity_id
_entity_poly.type
_entity_poly.pdbx_seq_one_letter_code
_entity_poly.pdbx_strand_id
1 'polypeptide(L)'
;MMSESKPKVLLFDIGGVCVVSPFQAILDYELSLGIPPGWVNYSISRTAPNGFWHRLEKGEIEMNEEFFKGFSQDLHDPIRWETFYKREQNKNPSLPKETPPVPSIDGEWLFNEMMTVSNNPDPWMFPALRKLKEDGRFILAALSNTVIFPPGHKLRVDHFFDEPVRQIFDVFISSAHVGMRKPDPAIYKLALDRVNEFAQANAHSPRGKSLNWEVGIKAEEVIFLDDIGENLKEARRQGLQTVKVNLGRAFEAVDELERVTGVKLAGDHPRISIERKVQKVKAKM
;
A
#
# COMPACT_ATOMS: atom_id res chain seq x y z
N MET A 1 14.59 -10.76 28.23
CA MET A 1 13.33 -10.99 27.50
C MET A 1 12.51 -9.73 27.65
N MET A 2 12.44 -8.87 26.62
CA MET A 2 11.45 -7.79 26.63
C MET A 2 10.09 -8.48 26.52
N SER A 3 9.18 -8.27 27.47
CA SER A 3 7.80 -8.70 27.25
C SER A 3 7.32 -7.98 26.00
N GLU A 4 6.96 -8.71 24.94
CA GLU A 4 6.30 -8.09 23.79
C GLU A 4 5.07 -7.34 24.31
N SER A 5 5.15 -6.02 24.28
CA SER A 5 4.05 -5.14 24.64
C SER A 5 2.86 -5.49 23.75
N LYS A 6 1.70 -5.75 24.36
CA LYS A 6 0.48 -6.06 23.61
C LYS A 6 0.12 -4.87 22.72
N PRO A 7 -0.20 -5.09 21.43
CA PRO A 7 -0.54 -4.00 20.54
C PRO A 7 -1.82 -3.30 21.01
N LYS A 8 -1.82 -1.97 20.98
CA LYS A 8 -3.03 -1.14 21.14
C LYS A 8 -3.58 -0.67 19.81
N VAL A 9 -2.73 -0.65 18.78
CA VAL A 9 -3.06 -0.12 17.45
C VAL A 9 -2.63 -1.11 16.40
N LEU A 10 -3.52 -1.32 15.43
CA LEU A 10 -3.23 -2.03 14.19
C LEU A 10 -3.29 -1.01 13.06
N LEU A 11 -2.13 -0.68 12.51
CA LEU A 11 -1.94 0.28 11.43
C LEU A 11 -1.79 -0.48 10.11
N PHE A 12 -2.62 -0.18 9.12
CA PHE A 12 -2.66 -0.90 7.85
C PHE A 12 -2.29 0.01 6.68
N ASP A 13 -1.46 -0.48 5.76
CA ASP A 13 -1.55 -0.02 4.38
C ASP A 13 -2.88 -0.45 3.76
N ILE A 14 -3.28 0.21 2.68
CA ILE A 14 -4.51 -0.14 1.97
C ILE A 14 -4.18 -1.01 0.76
N GLY A 15 -3.45 -0.48 -0.22
CA GLY A 15 -3.07 -1.20 -1.43
C GLY A 15 -2.22 -2.43 -1.12
N GLY A 16 -2.61 -3.60 -1.63
CA GLY A 16 -1.87 -4.85 -1.39
C GLY A 16 -2.01 -5.46 0.01
N VAL A 17 -2.76 -4.81 0.90
CA VAL A 17 -3.06 -5.29 2.25
C VAL A 17 -4.56 -5.44 2.45
N CYS A 18 -5.31 -4.34 2.43
CA CYS A 18 -6.77 -4.34 2.63
C CYS A 18 -7.54 -4.56 1.31
N VAL A 19 -6.92 -4.17 0.20
CA VAL A 19 -7.41 -4.35 -1.17
C VAL A 19 -6.33 -5.03 -2.00
N VAL A 20 -6.73 -5.60 -3.14
CA VAL A 20 -5.80 -6.28 -4.06
C VAL A 20 -4.68 -5.33 -4.50
N SER A 21 -3.44 -5.83 -4.53
CA SER A 21 -2.27 -5.03 -4.90
C SER A 21 -2.30 -4.59 -6.37
N PRO A 22 -1.95 -3.33 -6.68
CA PRO A 22 -1.77 -2.88 -8.07
C PRO A 22 -0.60 -3.57 -8.77
N PHE A 23 0.30 -4.22 -8.03
CA PHE A 23 1.48 -4.89 -8.60
C PHE A 23 1.14 -6.02 -9.56
N GLN A 24 -0.02 -6.66 -9.40
CA GLN A 24 -0.46 -7.69 -10.35
C GLN A 24 -0.79 -7.06 -11.72
N ALA A 25 -1.46 -5.90 -11.75
CA ALA A 25 -1.76 -5.18 -12.98
C ALA A 25 -0.47 -4.72 -13.70
N ILE A 26 0.51 -4.23 -12.92
CA ILE A 26 1.84 -3.88 -13.44
C ILE A 26 2.49 -5.10 -14.11
N LEU A 27 2.56 -6.23 -13.38
CA LEU A 27 3.21 -7.44 -13.85
C LEU A 27 2.56 -7.96 -15.13
N ASP A 28 1.23 -8.06 -15.16
CA ASP A 28 0.50 -8.55 -16.34
C ASP A 28 0.74 -7.65 -17.55
N TYR A 29 0.81 -6.34 -17.35
CA TYR A 29 1.10 -5.40 -18.42
C TYR A 29 2.54 -5.53 -18.94
N GLU A 30 3.52 -5.58 -18.03
CA GLU A 30 4.94 -5.79 -18.40
C GLU A 30 5.12 -7.06 -19.22
N LEU A 31 4.55 -8.18 -18.76
CA LEU A 31 4.62 -9.46 -19.46
C LEU A 31 3.93 -9.41 -20.82
N SER A 32 2.80 -8.70 -20.94
CA SER A 32 2.10 -8.54 -22.23
C SER A 32 2.93 -7.81 -23.29
N LEU A 33 3.87 -6.97 -22.85
CA LEU A 33 4.78 -6.21 -23.71
C LEU A 33 6.17 -6.86 -23.85
N GLY A 34 6.38 -8.04 -23.26
CA GLY A 34 7.69 -8.72 -23.26
C GLY A 34 8.75 -8.02 -22.42
N ILE A 35 8.34 -7.16 -21.48
CA ILE A 35 9.23 -6.44 -20.58
C ILE A 35 9.64 -7.39 -19.44
N PRO A 36 10.94 -7.49 -19.07
CA PRO A 36 11.34 -8.21 -17.88
C PRO A 36 10.64 -7.64 -16.63
N PRO A 37 10.04 -8.48 -15.76
CA PRO A 37 9.26 -7.99 -14.63
C PRO A 37 9.98 -6.99 -13.72
N GLY A 38 9.26 -5.96 -13.30
CA GLY A 38 9.69 -4.96 -12.33
C GLY A 38 10.22 -3.65 -12.91
N TRP A 39 10.08 -3.41 -14.22
CA TRP A 39 10.47 -2.16 -14.86
C TRP A 39 9.72 -0.94 -14.31
N VAL A 40 8.39 -1.02 -14.24
CA VAL A 40 7.53 0.10 -13.77
C VAL A 40 7.87 0.45 -12.33
N ASN A 41 7.91 -0.56 -11.45
CA ASN A 41 8.29 -0.38 -10.04
C ASN A 41 9.72 0.15 -9.90
N TYR A 42 10.65 -0.34 -10.72
CA TYR A 42 12.01 0.17 -10.75
C TYR A 42 12.03 1.65 -11.16
N SER A 43 11.30 2.02 -12.21
CA SER A 43 11.27 3.39 -12.68
C SER A 43 10.71 4.35 -11.64
N ILE A 44 9.55 4.02 -11.06
CA ILE A 44 8.96 4.76 -9.93
C ILE A 44 10.00 4.91 -8.82
N SER A 45 10.61 3.81 -8.36
CA SER A 45 11.59 3.89 -7.27
C SER A 45 12.80 4.79 -7.56
N ARG A 46 13.20 4.90 -8.84
CA ARG A 46 14.36 5.69 -9.29
C ARG A 46 14.04 7.15 -9.59
N THR A 47 12.77 7.52 -9.71
CA THR A 47 12.36 8.93 -9.82
C THR A 47 12.05 9.53 -8.45
N ALA A 48 12.04 8.74 -7.38
CA ALA A 48 11.91 9.24 -6.02
C ALA A 48 13.00 10.29 -5.68
N PRO A 49 12.68 11.34 -4.90
CA PRO A 49 11.36 11.63 -4.31
C PRO A 49 10.47 12.52 -5.19
N ASN A 50 10.92 12.88 -6.40
CA ASN A 50 10.34 13.97 -7.19
C ASN A 50 9.68 13.54 -8.50
N GLY A 51 9.62 12.24 -8.79
CA GLY A 51 8.89 11.70 -9.95
C GLY A 51 7.42 12.05 -9.90
N PHE A 52 6.77 12.03 -11.06
CA PHE A 52 5.36 12.43 -11.16
C PHE A 52 4.44 11.58 -10.27
N TRP A 53 4.72 10.28 -10.14
CA TRP A 53 4.02 9.40 -9.21
C TRP A 53 4.13 9.87 -7.75
N HIS A 54 5.33 10.26 -7.30
CA HIS A 54 5.58 10.68 -5.92
C HIS A 54 4.92 12.01 -5.60
N ARG A 55 4.98 12.96 -6.56
CA ARG A 55 4.34 14.27 -6.44
C ARG A 55 2.82 14.11 -6.38
N LEU A 56 2.25 13.23 -7.21
CA LEU A 56 0.82 12.92 -7.16
C LEU A 56 0.43 12.29 -5.81
N GLU A 57 1.21 11.31 -5.32
CA GLU A 57 0.94 10.67 -4.03
C GLU A 57 1.11 11.60 -2.82
N LYS A 58 1.85 12.70 -2.97
CA LYS A 58 1.95 13.78 -1.98
C LYS A 58 0.89 14.88 -2.16
N GLY A 59 0.03 14.80 -3.18
CA GLY A 59 -0.94 15.84 -3.49
C GLY A 59 -0.30 17.16 -3.97
N GLU A 60 0.95 17.13 -4.43
CA GLU A 60 1.68 18.30 -4.93
C GLU A 60 1.28 18.69 -6.36
N ILE A 61 0.67 17.75 -7.10
CA ILE A 61 0.14 17.96 -8.45
C ILE A 61 -1.22 17.29 -8.58
N GLU A 62 -2.04 17.83 -9.48
CA GLU A 62 -3.34 17.26 -9.83
C GLU A 62 -3.20 16.11 -10.82
N MET A 63 -4.14 15.17 -10.78
CA MET A 63 -4.26 14.11 -11.79
C MET A 63 -4.92 14.69 -13.05
N ASN A 64 -4.10 15.18 -13.97
CA ASN A 64 -4.51 15.74 -15.26
C ASN A 64 -3.60 15.27 -16.40
N GLU A 65 -3.77 15.82 -17.60
CA GLU A 65 -2.97 15.46 -18.78
C GLU A 65 -1.46 15.64 -18.55
N GLU A 66 -1.04 16.70 -17.84
CA GLU A 66 0.38 16.93 -17.54
C GLU A 66 0.94 15.89 -16.56
N PHE A 67 0.15 15.40 -15.62
CA PHE A 67 0.54 14.25 -14.80
C PHE A 67 0.77 13.01 -15.67
N PHE A 68 -0.17 12.65 -16.54
CA PHE A 68 -0.05 11.43 -17.36
C PHE A 68 1.10 11.51 -18.35
N LYS A 69 1.32 12.68 -18.94
CA LYS A 69 2.49 12.96 -19.79
C LYS A 69 3.79 12.81 -19.02
N GLY A 70 3.88 13.40 -17.83
CA GLY A 70 5.07 13.32 -16.98
C GLY A 70 5.34 11.91 -16.44
N PHE A 71 4.30 11.21 -15.99
CA PHE A 71 4.41 9.82 -15.55
C PHE A 71 4.84 8.91 -16.72
N SER A 72 4.29 9.12 -17.91
CA SER A 72 4.75 8.42 -19.10
C SER A 72 6.22 8.75 -19.39
N GLN A 73 6.65 10.00 -19.32
CA GLN A 73 8.07 10.36 -19.50
C GLN A 73 8.99 9.64 -18.51
N ASP A 74 8.60 9.57 -17.22
CA ASP A 74 9.34 8.81 -16.19
C ASP A 74 9.52 7.33 -16.60
N LEU A 75 8.52 6.72 -17.23
CA LEU A 75 8.54 5.33 -17.69
C LEU A 75 9.27 5.09 -19.01
N HIS A 76 9.70 6.14 -19.72
CA HIS A 76 10.38 6.04 -21.03
C HIS A 76 11.82 6.60 -21.02
N ASP A 77 12.45 6.70 -19.85
CA ASP A 77 13.84 7.13 -19.74
C ASP A 77 14.81 6.06 -20.28
N PRO A 78 15.59 6.34 -21.34
CA PRO A 78 16.45 5.35 -21.98
C PRO A 78 17.64 4.92 -21.12
N ILE A 79 18.20 5.82 -20.32
CA ILE A 79 19.35 5.53 -19.45
C ILE A 79 18.92 4.59 -18.33
N ARG A 80 17.75 4.86 -17.75
CA ARG A 80 17.15 4.05 -16.70
C ARG A 80 16.74 2.67 -17.23
N TRP A 81 16.21 2.60 -18.43
CA TRP A 81 15.87 1.35 -19.10
C TRP A 81 17.11 0.48 -19.31
N GLU A 82 18.17 1.06 -19.87
CA GLU A 82 19.43 0.33 -20.09
C GLU A 82 20.01 -0.21 -18.77
N THR A 83 19.99 0.62 -17.72
CA THR A 83 20.45 0.22 -16.39
C THR A 83 19.62 -0.92 -15.80
N PHE A 84 18.29 -0.83 -15.91
CA PHE A 84 17.38 -1.89 -15.47
C PHE A 84 17.61 -3.18 -16.25
N TYR A 85 17.66 -3.10 -17.57
CA TYR A 85 17.75 -4.26 -18.44
C TYR A 85 19.07 -5.01 -18.24
N LYS A 86 20.20 -4.30 -18.14
CA LYS A 86 21.51 -4.90 -17.81
C LYS A 86 21.49 -5.60 -16.45
N ARG A 87 20.82 -5.01 -15.45
CA ARG A 87 20.65 -5.64 -14.13
C ARG A 87 19.86 -6.94 -14.21
N GLU A 88 18.75 -6.96 -14.96
CA GLU A 88 17.94 -8.18 -15.11
C GLU A 88 18.63 -9.23 -15.99
N GLN A 89 19.37 -8.82 -17.02
CA GLN A 89 20.20 -9.70 -17.84
C GLN A 89 21.27 -10.43 -17.01
N ASN A 90 21.90 -9.74 -16.05
CA ASN A 90 22.86 -10.37 -15.13
C ASN A 90 22.22 -11.44 -14.22
N LYS A 91 20.91 -11.33 -13.94
CA LYS A 91 20.16 -12.33 -13.15
C LYS A 91 19.58 -13.45 -14.02
N ASN A 92 19.23 -13.12 -15.26
CA ASN A 92 18.63 -14.04 -16.21
C ASN A 92 19.39 -14.00 -17.55
N PRO A 93 20.36 -14.91 -17.73
CA PRO A 93 21.13 -15.04 -18.97
C PRO A 93 20.29 -15.39 -20.21
N SER A 94 19.01 -15.76 -20.06
CA SER A 94 18.12 -16.01 -21.20
C SER A 94 17.65 -14.73 -21.90
N LEU A 95 17.84 -13.56 -21.29
CA LEU A 95 17.48 -12.28 -21.91
C LEU A 95 18.44 -11.96 -23.06
N PRO A 96 17.95 -11.35 -24.17
CA PRO A 96 18.79 -10.91 -25.29
C PRO A 96 20.03 -10.12 -24.84
N LYS A 97 21.17 -10.33 -25.52
CA LYS A 97 22.45 -9.66 -25.23
C LYS A 97 22.39 -8.15 -25.43
N GLU A 98 21.74 -7.73 -26.49
CA GLU A 98 21.50 -6.31 -26.78
C GLU A 98 20.29 -5.82 -26.00
N THR A 99 20.41 -4.62 -25.43
CA THR A 99 19.28 -3.94 -24.79
C THR A 99 18.27 -3.56 -25.87
N PRO A 100 17.00 -4.03 -25.80
CA PRO A 100 15.98 -3.62 -26.76
C PRO A 100 15.62 -2.13 -26.58
N PRO A 101 14.92 -1.51 -27.55
CA PRO A 101 14.39 -0.17 -27.37
C PRO A 101 13.56 -0.04 -26.09
N VAL A 102 13.48 1.19 -25.58
CA VAL A 102 12.61 1.49 -24.42
C VAL A 102 11.18 1.06 -24.75
N PRO A 103 10.53 0.28 -23.89
CA PRO A 103 9.18 -0.20 -24.15
C PRO A 103 8.20 0.98 -24.24
N SER A 104 7.24 0.89 -25.15
CA SER A 104 6.13 1.85 -25.23
C SER A 104 5.05 1.45 -24.23
N ILE A 105 4.93 2.23 -23.16
CA ILE A 105 4.00 2.02 -22.06
C ILE A 105 2.93 3.10 -22.10
N ASP A 106 1.66 2.72 -22.15
CA ASP A 106 0.56 3.64 -21.95
C ASP A 106 0.42 3.94 -20.45
N GLY A 107 1.00 5.06 -20.01
CA GLY A 107 1.03 5.45 -18.60
C GLY A 107 -0.35 5.77 -18.03
N GLU A 108 -1.26 6.32 -18.83
CA GLU A 108 -2.63 6.61 -18.39
C GLU A 108 -3.47 5.35 -18.26
N TRP A 109 -3.41 4.46 -19.26
CA TRP A 109 -4.09 3.18 -19.17
C TRP A 109 -3.56 2.36 -17.99
N LEU A 110 -2.24 2.25 -17.83
CA LEU A 110 -1.62 1.51 -16.73
C LEU A 110 -2.04 2.07 -15.37
N PHE A 111 -2.01 3.40 -15.22
CA PHE A 111 -2.50 4.06 -14.00
C PHE A 111 -3.94 3.66 -13.68
N ASN A 112 -4.83 3.75 -14.66
CA ASN A 112 -6.24 3.44 -14.49
C ASN A 112 -6.48 1.98 -14.14
N GLU A 113 -5.74 1.04 -14.73
CA GLU A 113 -5.83 -0.37 -14.41
C GLU A 113 -5.33 -0.66 -12.98
N MET A 114 -4.19 -0.08 -12.58
CA MET A 114 -3.67 -0.20 -11.21
C MET A 114 -4.70 0.26 -10.18
N MET A 115 -5.33 1.43 -10.40
CA MET A 115 -6.34 1.96 -9.48
C MET A 115 -7.63 1.13 -9.49
N THR A 116 -8.03 0.60 -10.65
CA THR A 116 -9.24 -0.23 -10.78
C THR A 116 -9.07 -1.57 -10.03
N VAL A 117 -7.92 -2.23 -10.19
CA VAL A 117 -7.62 -3.49 -9.47
C VAL A 117 -7.60 -3.25 -7.96
N SER A 118 -7.03 -2.13 -7.52
CA SER A 118 -6.91 -1.73 -6.11
C SER A 118 -8.22 -1.28 -5.47
N ASN A 119 -9.37 -1.46 -6.14
CA ASN A 119 -10.70 -1.24 -5.56
C ASN A 119 -11.34 -2.53 -5.01
N ASN A 120 -10.75 -3.69 -5.31
CA ASN A 120 -11.29 -4.98 -4.86
C ASN A 120 -10.79 -5.32 -3.45
N PRO A 121 -11.66 -5.59 -2.47
CA PRO A 121 -11.23 -6.00 -1.13
C PRO A 121 -10.40 -7.29 -1.16
N ASP A 122 -9.36 -7.36 -0.33
CA ASP A 122 -8.58 -8.59 -0.17
C ASP A 122 -9.45 -9.65 0.56
N PRO A 123 -9.52 -10.90 0.04
CA PRO A 123 -10.42 -11.92 0.58
C PRO A 123 -10.05 -12.42 1.98
N TRP A 124 -8.83 -12.16 2.45
CA TRP A 124 -8.37 -12.56 3.78
C TRP A 124 -8.38 -11.39 4.75
N MET A 125 -7.79 -10.26 4.34
CA MET A 125 -7.62 -9.11 5.21
C MET A 125 -8.93 -8.36 5.45
N PHE A 126 -9.80 -8.22 4.45
CA PHE A 126 -11.04 -7.46 4.62
C PHE A 126 -12.02 -8.11 5.61
N PRO A 127 -12.27 -9.44 5.57
CA PRO A 127 -13.03 -10.10 6.64
C PRO A 127 -12.37 -10.00 8.02
N ALA A 128 -11.03 -10.08 8.10
CA ALA A 128 -10.30 -9.94 9.36
C ALA A 128 -10.48 -8.52 9.95
N LEU A 129 -10.40 -7.48 9.12
CA LEU A 129 -10.65 -6.09 9.52
C LEU A 129 -12.03 -5.89 10.14
N ARG A 130 -13.07 -6.49 9.54
CA ARG A 130 -14.44 -6.42 10.11
C ARG A 130 -14.52 -7.07 11.49
N LYS A 131 -13.93 -8.25 11.65
CA LYS A 131 -13.87 -8.94 12.96
C LYS A 131 -13.09 -8.13 14.00
N LEU A 132 -11.97 -7.51 13.61
CA LEU A 132 -11.20 -6.63 14.49
C LEU A 132 -11.99 -5.40 14.91
N LYS A 133 -12.79 -4.82 14.00
CA LYS A 133 -13.66 -3.68 14.30
C LYS A 133 -14.77 -4.07 15.28
N GLU A 134 -15.38 -5.23 15.09
CA GLU A 134 -16.38 -5.80 15.99
C GLU A 134 -15.82 -6.14 17.38
N ASP A 135 -14.58 -6.65 17.45
CA ASP A 135 -13.91 -6.95 18.72
C ASP A 135 -13.61 -5.69 19.55
N GLY A 136 -13.21 -4.60 18.88
CA GLY A 136 -13.13 -3.26 19.49
C GLY A 136 -11.97 -3.04 20.47
N ARG A 137 -11.08 -4.02 20.72
CA ARG A 137 -9.94 -3.86 21.64
C ARG A 137 -8.74 -3.09 21.07
N PHE A 138 -8.73 -2.81 19.77
CA PHE A 138 -7.62 -2.16 19.08
C PHE A 138 -8.09 -0.91 18.37
N ILE A 139 -7.31 0.17 18.38
CA ILE A 139 -7.51 1.28 17.45
C ILE A 139 -7.13 0.77 16.05
N LEU A 140 -8.07 0.81 15.12
CA LEU A 140 -7.79 0.48 13.72
C LEU A 140 -7.39 1.74 12.98
N ALA A 141 -6.18 1.78 12.47
CA ALA A 141 -5.66 2.92 11.73
C ALA A 141 -5.21 2.51 10.32
N ALA A 142 -5.27 3.44 9.37
CA ALA A 142 -4.74 3.26 8.03
C ALA A 142 -3.70 4.31 7.68
N LEU A 143 -2.62 3.91 7.01
CA LEU A 143 -1.56 4.78 6.49
C LEU A 143 -1.24 4.36 5.05
N SER A 144 -1.81 5.08 4.09
CA SER A 144 -1.73 4.72 2.67
C SER A 144 -1.09 5.82 1.86
N ASN A 145 -0.19 5.41 0.95
CA ASN A 145 0.09 6.23 -0.22
C ASN A 145 -1.14 6.20 -1.12
N THR A 146 -1.68 7.36 -1.47
CA THR A 146 -3.00 7.56 -2.08
C THR A 146 -2.92 8.71 -3.08
N VAL A 147 -3.94 8.84 -3.91
CA VAL A 147 -4.08 9.93 -4.90
C VAL A 147 -5.42 10.63 -4.69
N ILE A 148 -5.53 11.88 -5.17
CA ILE A 148 -6.79 12.63 -5.21
C ILE A 148 -7.34 12.55 -6.63
N PHE A 149 -8.51 11.92 -6.79
CA PHE A 149 -9.18 11.85 -8.09
C PHE A 149 -9.93 13.16 -8.41
N PRO A 150 -9.79 13.69 -9.65
CA PRO A 150 -10.41 14.95 -10.03
C PRO A 150 -11.94 14.79 -10.20
N PRO A 151 -12.71 15.88 -10.12
CA PRO A 151 -14.14 15.86 -10.40
C PRO A 151 -14.49 15.16 -11.71
N GLY A 152 -15.49 14.26 -11.68
CA GLY A 152 -15.93 13.48 -12.84
C GLY A 152 -15.12 12.20 -13.11
N HIS A 153 -14.03 11.94 -12.38
CA HIS A 153 -13.29 10.68 -12.51
C HIS A 153 -14.10 9.49 -11.96
N LYS A 154 -14.05 8.34 -12.66
CA LYS A 154 -14.86 7.13 -12.33
C LYS A 154 -14.63 6.56 -10.93
N LEU A 155 -13.45 6.80 -10.35
CA LEU A 155 -13.05 6.36 -9.00
C LEU A 155 -13.14 7.48 -7.96
N ARG A 156 -13.69 8.64 -8.31
CA ARG A 156 -13.89 9.72 -7.33
C ARG A 156 -15.00 9.34 -6.36
N VAL A 157 -14.75 9.61 -5.09
CA VAL A 157 -15.75 9.58 -4.03
C VAL A 157 -15.80 10.99 -3.45
N ASP A 158 -16.97 11.66 -3.54
CA ASP A 158 -17.10 13.09 -3.18
C ASP A 158 -16.75 13.35 -1.71
N HIS A 159 -17.13 12.41 -0.83
CA HIS A 159 -16.66 12.36 0.54
C HIS A 159 -15.63 11.25 0.67
N PHE A 160 -14.34 11.61 0.69
CA PHE A 160 -13.25 10.63 0.68
C PHE A 160 -13.42 9.51 1.74
N PHE A 161 -14.03 9.79 2.90
CA PHE A 161 -14.24 8.79 3.95
C PHE A 161 -15.48 7.91 3.81
N ASP A 162 -16.31 8.09 2.77
CA ASP A 162 -17.55 7.32 2.57
C ASP A 162 -17.32 5.92 1.97
N GLU A 163 -16.09 5.60 1.56
CA GLU A 163 -15.80 4.25 1.08
C GLU A 163 -15.91 3.20 2.20
N PRO A 164 -16.56 2.05 1.96
CA PRO A 164 -16.80 1.04 2.98
C PRO A 164 -15.54 0.55 3.71
N VAL A 165 -14.40 0.45 3.01
CA VAL A 165 -13.12 0.07 3.61
C VAL A 165 -12.62 1.16 4.56
N ARG A 166 -12.73 2.44 4.17
CA ARG A 166 -12.22 3.58 4.95
C ARG A 166 -13.03 3.77 6.24
N GLN A 167 -14.32 3.50 6.21
CA GLN A 167 -15.22 3.59 7.39
C GLN A 167 -14.89 2.58 8.50
N ILE A 168 -14.11 1.52 8.21
CA ILE A 168 -13.69 0.56 9.24
C ILE A 168 -12.69 1.22 10.21
N PHE A 169 -11.85 2.13 9.71
CA PHE A 169 -10.76 2.68 10.48
C PHE A 169 -11.23 3.80 11.42
N ASP A 170 -10.72 3.76 12.64
CA ASP A 170 -10.85 4.84 13.63
C ASP A 170 -10.01 6.06 13.22
N VAL A 171 -8.88 5.83 12.55
CA VAL A 171 -7.96 6.87 12.04
C VAL A 171 -7.53 6.52 10.62
N PHE A 172 -7.59 7.47 9.68
CA PHE A 172 -7.16 7.24 8.30
C PHE A 172 -6.25 8.36 7.81
N ILE A 173 -5.01 8.01 7.47
CA ILE A 173 -3.99 8.93 6.96
C ILE A 173 -3.78 8.68 5.46
N SER A 174 -4.21 9.66 4.66
CA SER A 174 -3.98 9.70 3.21
C SER A 174 -2.78 10.58 2.89
N SER A 175 -1.75 10.00 2.25
CA SER A 175 -0.54 10.71 1.84
C SER A 175 -0.81 12.01 1.07
N ALA A 176 -1.75 11.98 0.11
CA ALA A 176 -2.03 13.12 -0.77
C ALA A 176 -2.75 14.25 -0.03
N HIS A 177 -3.52 13.95 1.02
CA HIS A 177 -4.21 14.96 1.82
C HIS A 177 -3.30 15.57 2.89
N VAL A 178 -2.25 14.87 3.32
CA VAL A 178 -1.32 15.35 4.36
C VAL A 178 0.00 15.90 3.80
N GLY A 179 0.23 15.80 2.48
CA GLY A 179 1.44 16.34 1.86
C GLY A 179 2.71 15.52 2.11
N MET A 180 2.58 14.26 2.51
CA MET A 180 3.70 13.39 2.90
C MET A 180 3.53 12.01 2.28
N ARG A 181 4.59 11.22 2.17
CA ARG A 181 4.53 9.90 1.53
C ARG A 181 5.40 8.89 2.28
N LYS A 182 4.95 7.64 2.43
CA LYS A 182 5.86 6.56 2.84
C LYS A 182 6.97 6.38 1.78
N PRO A 183 8.24 6.12 2.16
CA PRO A 183 8.74 5.89 3.51
C PRO A 183 9.39 7.13 4.14
N ASP A 184 8.87 8.34 3.96
CA ASP A 184 9.37 9.52 4.68
C ASP A 184 9.17 9.33 6.20
N PRO A 185 10.21 9.45 7.05
CA PRO A 185 10.07 9.36 8.51
C PRO A 185 8.96 10.23 9.10
N ALA A 186 8.70 11.40 8.51
CA ALA A 186 7.70 12.34 9.00
C ALA A 186 6.27 11.77 8.98
N ILE A 187 5.93 10.93 8.00
CA ILE A 187 4.56 10.40 7.90
C ILE A 187 4.23 9.37 8.99
N TYR A 188 5.23 8.63 9.48
CA TYR A 188 5.07 7.68 10.58
C TYR A 188 4.88 8.40 11.92
N LYS A 189 5.61 9.51 12.13
CA LYS A 189 5.41 10.39 13.29
C LYS A 189 4.01 10.99 13.27
N LEU A 190 3.59 11.52 12.11
CA LEU A 190 2.23 12.01 11.91
C LEU A 190 1.19 10.92 12.20
N ALA A 191 1.38 9.69 11.74
CA ALA A 191 0.46 8.58 12.02
C ALA A 191 0.34 8.31 13.53
N LEU A 192 1.46 8.30 14.27
CA LEU A 192 1.44 8.15 15.73
C LEU A 192 0.75 9.33 16.43
N ASP A 193 0.97 10.56 15.95
CA ASP A 193 0.31 11.76 16.48
C ASP A 193 -1.20 11.67 16.27
N ARG A 194 -1.67 11.32 15.06
CA ARG A 194 -3.11 11.16 14.75
C ARG A 194 -3.78 10.08 15.60
N VAL A 195 -3.08 8.98 15.83
CA VAL A 195 -3.55 7.91 16.73
C VAL A 195 -3.66 8.41 18.16
N ASN A 196 -2.70 9.20 18.65
CA ASN A 196 -2.75 9.78 19.99
C ASN A 196 -3.85 10.84 20.13
N GLU A 197 -4.06 11.67 19.10
CA GLU A 197 -5.18 12.62 19.04
C GLU A 197 -6.52 11.88 19.18
N PHE A 198 -6.71 10.79 18.41
CA PHE A 198 -7.91 9.96 18.49
C PHE A 198 -8.07 9.33 19.88
N ALA A 199 -6.99 8.75 20.43
CA ALA A 199 -7.00 8.12 21.75
C ALA A 199 -7.43 9.13 22.82
N GLN A 200 -6.84 10.33 22.83
CA GLN A 200 -7.16 11.36 23.82
C GLN A 200 -8.58 11.92 23.68
N ALA A 201 -9.03 12.20 22.45
CA ALA A 201 -10.39 12.66 22.21
C ALA A 201 -11.45 11.65 22.71
N ASN A 202 -11.09 10.37 22.78
CA ASN A 202 -12.00 9.30 23.18
C ASN A 202 -11.65 8.66 24.54
N ALA A 203 -10.71 9.22 25.30
CA ALA A 203 -10.24 8.65 26.56
C ALA A 203 -11.36 8.48 27.59
N HIS A 204 -12.37 9.35 27.57
CA HIS A 204 -13.52 9.28 28.48
C HIS A 204 -14.57 8.23 28.11
N SER A 205 -14.53 7.68 26.89
CA SER A 205 -15.46 6.64 26.44
C SER A 205 -15.24 5.34 27.23
N PRO A 206 -16.25 4.43 27.31
CA PRO A 206 -16.06 3.12 27.93
C PRO A 206 -14.87 2.34 27.33
N ARG A 207 -14.72 2.38 26.00
CA ARG A 207 -13.59 1.76 25.27
C ARG A 207 -12.27 2.41 25.66
N GLY A 208 -12.19 3.74 25.64
CA GLY A 208 -10.99 4.50 25.98
C GLY A 208 -10.49 4.25 27.41
N LYS A 209 -11.41 4.25 28.39
CA LYS A 209 -11.09 3.91 29.79
C LYS A 209 -10.59 2.47 29.92
N SER A 210 -11.24 1.52 29.25
CA SER A 210 -10.84 0.10 29.33
C SER A 210 -9.46 -0.17 28.73
N LEU A 211 -9.02 0.66 27.78
CA LEU A 211 -7.76 0.55 27.06
C LEU A 211 -6.71 1.57 27.51
N ASN A 212 -7.00 2.34 28.57
CA ASN A 212 -6.10 3.31 29.18
C ASN A 212 -5.54 4.35 28.17
N TRP A 213 -6.43 4.89 27.32
CA TRP A 213 -6.07 5.84 26.25
C TRP A 213 -5.57 7.20 26.77
N GLU A 214 -5.84 7.55 28.02
CA GLU A 214 -5.37 8.77 28.67
C GLU A 214 -3.84 8.84 28.81
N VAL A 215 -3.16 7.69 28.87
CA VAL A 215 -1.69 7.60 28.97
C VAL A 215 -1.03 7.80 27.61
N GLY A 216 -1.81 7.78 26.52
CA GLY A 216 -1.31 7.81 25.16
C GLY A 216 -0.82 6.45 24.66
N ILE A 217 -0.40 6.46 23.40
CA ILE A 217 0.05 5.31 22.63
C ILE A 217 1.52 5.51 22.26
N LYS A 218 2.36 4.51 22.56
CA LYS A 218 3.77 4.48 22.17
C LYS A 218 3.96 3.77 20.82
N ALA A 219 5.04 4.11 20.11
CA ALA A 219 5.39 3.48 18.83
C ALA A 219 5.46 1.94 18.93
N GLU A 220 6.04 1.41 20.01
CA GLU A 220 6.16 -0.03 20.27
C GLU A 220 4.81 -0.74 20.52
N GLU A 221 3.72 0.01 20.71
CA GLU A 221 2.34 -0.50 20.86
C GLU A 221 1.56 -0.52 19.53
N VAL A 222 2.22 -0.15 18.42
CA VAL A 222 1.66 -0.11 17.07
C VAL A 222 2.25 -1.23 16.22
N ILE A 223 1.39 -2.06 15.63
CA ILE A 223 1.79 -3.01 14.58
C ILE A 223 1.41 -2.42 13.22
N PHE A 224 2.40 -2.26 12.34
CA PHE A 224 2.20 -1.78 10.97
C PHE A 224 2.24 -2.93 9.96
N LEU A 225 1.21 -3.02 9.12
CA LEU A 225 1.08 -3.98 8.03
C LEU A 225 1.21 -3.29 6.69
N ASP A 226 2.14 -3.77 5.85
CA ASP A 226 2.43 -3.19 4.53
C ASP A 226 3.01 -4.29 3.63
N ASP A 227 2.78 -4.21 2.32
CA ASP A 227 3.34 -5.15 1.34
C ASP A 227 4.73 -4.72 0.83
N ILE A 228 5.11 -3.45 1.04
CA ILE A 228 6.37 -2.86 0.58
C ILE A 228 7.43 -2.87 1.69
N GLY A 229 8.53 -3.58 1.44
CA GLY A 229 9.60 -3.78 2.41
C GLY A 229 10.31 -2.50 2.88
N GLU A 230 10.49 -1.50 2.03
CA GLU A 230 11.11 -0.22 2.43
C GLU A 230 10.22 0.60 3.37
N ASN A 231 8.89 0.52 3.22
CA ASN A 231 7.96 1.14 4.17
C ASN A 231 8.10 0.50 5.55
N LEU A 232 8.08 -0.83 5.62
CA LEU A 232 8.27 -1.57 6.87
C LEU A 232 9.64 -1.32 7.51
N LYS A 233 10.68 -1.17 6.69
CA LYS A 233 12.03 -0.86 7.17
C LYS A 233 12.07 0.50 7.87
N GLU A 234 11.43 1.51 7.30
CA GLU A 234 11.34 2.81 7.97
C GLU A 234 10.44 2.75 9.20
N ALA A 235 9.29 2.08 9.15
CA ALA A 235 8.41 1.92 10.31
C ALA A 235 9.15 1.31 11.52
N ARG A 236 10.00 0.30 11.30
CA ARG A 236 10.86 -0.27 12.36
C ARG A 236 11.86 0.74 12.93
N ARG A 237 12.45 1.60 12.10
CA ARG A 237 13.34 2.68 12.59
C ARG A 237 12.61 3.70 13.44
N GLN A 238 11.32 3.91 13.19
CA GLN A 238 10.44 4.75 14.00
C GLN A 238 9.89 4.05 15.24
N GLY A 239 10.28 2.79 15.49
CA GLY A 239 9.92 2.03 16.70
C GLY A 239 8.62 1.22 16.60
N LEU A 240 8.00 1.15 15.43
CA LEU A 240 6.79 0.35 15.21
C LEU A 240 7.15 -1.13 15.07
N GLN A 241 6.27 -2.00 15.56
CA GLN A 241 6.28 -3.41 15.18
C GLN A 241 5.77 -3.54 13.74
N THR A 242 6.20 -4.58 13.01
CA THR A 242 5.88 -4.70 11.58
C THR A 242 5.53 -6.12 11.16
N VAL A 243 4.49 -6.26 10.34
CA VAL A 243 4.12 -7.51 9.67
C VAL A 243 4.15 -7.27 8.17
N LYS A 244 4.91 -8.10 7.44
CA LYS A 244 4.94 -8.02 5.98
C LYS A 244 3.79 -8.79 5.38
N VAL A 245 3.02 -8.15 4.51
CA VAL A 245 1.99 -8.83 3.72
C VAL A 245 2.61 -9.32 2.42
N ASN A 246 2.73 -10.63 2.28
CA ASN A 246 3.27 -11.23 1.05
C ASN A 246 2.18 -11.26 -0.02
N LEU A 247 2.51 -10.76 -1.22
CA LEU A 247 1.59 -10.74 -2.36
C LEU A 247 1.02 -12.13 -2.64
N GLY A 248 -0.32 -12.22 -2.73
CA GLY A 248 -1.05 -13.47 -2.95
C GLY A 248 -1.10 -14.41 -1.72
N ARG A 249 -0.54 -13.99 -0.58
CA ARG A 249 -0.46 -14.76 0.67
C ARG A 249 -0.88 -13.93 1.89
N ALA A 250 -1.87 -13.04 1.73
CA ALA A 250 -2.40 -12.21 2.81
C ALA A 250 -2.87 -13.02 4.04
N PHE A 251 -3.25 -14.29 3.85
CA PHE A 251 -3.57 -15.22 4.93
C PHE A 251 -2.44 -15.39 5.95
N GLU A 252 -1.16 -15.29 5.56
CA GLU A 252 -0.03 -15.37 6.50
C GLU A 252 -0.03 -14.17 7.46
N ALA A 253 -0.35 -12.98 6.95
CA ALA A 253 -0.47 -11.78 7.77
C ALA A 253 -1.71 -11.85 8.68
N VAL A 254 -2.80 -12.47 8.24
CA VAL A 254 -3.98 -12.72 9.07
C VAL A 254 -3.69 -13.75 10.18
N ASP A 255 -2.98 -14.83 9.87
CA ASP A 255 -2.55 -15.82 10.86
C ASP A 255 -1.64 -15.16 11.93
N GLU A 256 -0.74 -14.26 11.52
CA GLU A 256 0.10 -13.49 12.45
C GLU A 256 -0.72 -12.49 13.28
N LEU A 257 -1.68 -11.78 12.67
CA LEU A 257 -2.60 -10.92 13.40
C LEU A 257 -3.41 -11.69 14.44
N GLU A 258 -3.92 -12.87 14.11
CA GLU A 258 -4.64 -13.74 15.04
C GLU A 258 -3.73 -14.13 16.22
N ARG A 259 -2.46 -14.47 15.97
CA ARG A 259 -1.47 -14.79 17.00
C ARG A 259 -1.21 -13.62 17.96
N VAL A 260 -0.98 -12.41 17.44
CA VAL A 260 -0.60 -11.24 18.26
C VAL A 260 -1.80 -10.59 18.96
N THR A 261 -2.99 -10.65 18.35
CA THR A 261 -4.21 -10.05 18.92
C THR A 261 -4.98 -11.02 19.81
N GLY A 262 -4.86 -12.33 19.58
CA GLY A 262 -5.70 -13.36 20.18
C GLY A 262 -7.16 -13.33 19.70
N VAL A 263 -7.47 -12.59 18.62
CA VAL A 263 -8.79 -12.57 17.99
C VAL A 263 -8.83 -13.69 16.94
N LYS A 264 -9.91 -14.47 16.88
CA LYS A 264 -10.09 -15.46 15.81
C LYS A 264 -10.42 -14.77 14.48
N LEU A 265 -9.40 -14.49 13.68
CA LEU A 265 -9.50 -13.77 12.42
C LEU A 265 -9.61 -14.70 11.22
N ALA A 266 -8.86 -15.81 11.23
CA ALA A 266 -8.88 -16.76 10.13
C ALA A 266 -10.31 -17.25 9.88
N GLY A 267 -10.73 -17.25 8.62
CA GLY A 267 -11.94 -17.93 8.18
C GLY A 267 -11.68 -19.42 7.94
N ASP A 268 -12.72 -20.15 7.56
CA ASP A 268 -12.61 -21.58 7.22
C ASP A 268 -12.26 -21.81 5.74
N HIS A 269 -11.92 -20.74 5.01
CA HIS A 269 -11.61 -20.81 3.59
C HIS A 269 -10.24 -21.45 3.36
N PRO A 270 -10.06 -22.18 2.24
CA PRO A 270 -8.79 -22.83 1.93
C PRO A 270 -7.65 -21.80 1.85
N ARG A 271 -6.52 -22.05 2.54
CA ARG A 271 -5.27 -21.29 2.44
C ARG A 271 -4.60 -21.49 1.08
N ILE A 272 -5.30 -21.10 0.02
CA ILE A 272 -4.84 -21.16 -1.35
C ILE A 272 -4.13 -19.85 -1.62
N SER A 273 -2.85 -19.94 -1.97
CA SER A 273 -2.15 -18.80 -2.56
C SER A 273 -2.88 -18.38 -3.83
N ILE A 274 -3.16 -17.09 -3.98
CA ILE A 274 -3.60 -16.58 -5.28
C ILE A 274 -2.40 -16.73 -6.22
N GLU A 275 -2.38 -17.84 -6.97
CA GLU A 275 -1.34 -18.10 -7.95
C GLU A 275 -1.36 -16.98 -9.01
N ARG A 276 -0.16 -16.61 -9.48
CA ARG A 276 0.07 -15.64 -10.54
C ARG A 276 -0.66 -16.10 -11.80
N LYS A 277 -1.91 -15.68 -11.99
CA LYS A 277 -2.61 -15.91 -13.25
C LYS A 277 -2.06 -14.92 -14.26
N VAL A 278 -1.25 -15.40 -15.20
CA VAL A 278 -0.94 -14.67 -16.43
C VAL A 278 -2.26 -14.57 -17.22
N GLN A 279 -3.05 -13.54 -16.96
CA GLN A 279 -4.12 -13.17 -17.87
C GLN A 279 -3.46 -12.45 -19.04
N LYS A 280 -3.67 -12.97 -20.25
CA LYS A 280 -3.34 -12.22 -21.47
C LYS A 280 -4.21 -10.97 -21.48
N VAL A 281 -3.67 -9.85 -21.00
CA VAL A 281 -4.24 -8.54 -21.25
C VAL A 281 -4.27 -8.37 -22.77
N LYS A 282 -5.46 -8.17 -23.35
CA LYS A 282 -5.56 -7.76 -24.75
C LYS A 282 -5.03 -6.32 -24.82
N ALA A 283 -3.74 -6.16 -25.12
CA ALA A 283 -3.20 -4.88 -25.51
C ALA A 283 -4.05 -4.35 -26.68
N LYS A 284 -4.52 -3.11 -26.60
CA LYS A 284 -5.06 -2.42 -27.78
C LYS A 284 -3.93 -2.34 -28.79
N MET A 285 -4.19 -2.83 -30.01
CA MET A 285 -3.39 -2.51 -31.19
C MET A 285 -3.44 -1.02 -31.48
#